data_AF-A0A849T059-F1
#
_entry.id   AF-A0A849T059-F1
#
_cell.length_a   1.000
_cell.length_b   1.000
_cell.length_c   1.000
_cell.angle_alpha   90.00
_cell.angle_beta   90.00
_cell.angle_gamma   90.00
#
_symmetry.space_group_name_H-M   'P 1'
#
loop_
_entity.id
_entity.type
_entity.pdbx_description
1 polymer ?
#
loop_
_entity_poly.entity_id
_entity_poly.type
_entity_poly.pdbx_seq_one_letter_code
_entity_poly.pdbx_strand_id
1 'polypeptide(L)'
;MNSDDETKEKIKKPGLFMKYIKTTSLPLMALLLSGFMGCAPKESGKVVNNTYVTNPSTTTPTTPSTTDPVTGCNGIARSGATSCYYTNLPQLVFSGPGTIGPVYWSSNTNLPSHISPNQFRTDATFSVRIKPSYADGGNSIQGRSCSQFTKTNFGKLQVQVMLRRSNDSLGEVKTLTADVGAYSSTARFSVPGGTTNPYILEVVSVLSNHRCKAYYGSPVGGCPNVYYDIPVNASPNPTECVAFHIEYATDNTYDLPN
;
A
#
# COMPACT_ATOMS: atom_id res chain seq x y z
N MET A 1 42.04 6.19 -72.09
CA MET A 1 41.64 6.17 -73.51
C MET A 1 41.19 4.75 -73.84
N ASN A 2 40.01 4.66 -74.48
CA ASN A 2 39.28 3.48 -74.99
C ASN A 2 38.67 2.56 -73.92
N SER A 3 37.35 2.49 -73.68
CA SER A 3 36.14 2.41 -74.54
C SER A 3 35.82 0.99 -75.04
N ASP A 4 34.66 0.54 -74.56
CA ASP A 4 33.61 -0.25 -75.23
C ASP A 4 33.47 -1.78 -75.06
N ASP A 5 32.16 -2.12 -74.93
CA ASP A 5 31.45 -3.36 -75.29
C ASP A 5 31.46 -4.58 -74.34
N GLU A 6 30.37 -5.33 -74.10
CA GLU A 6 29.01 -5.33 -74.67
C GLU A 6 28.03 -6.11 -73.75
N THR A 7 26.74 -5.80 -73.95
CA THR A 7 25.45 -6.37 -73.48
C THR A 7 25.28 -7.81 -72.95
N LYS A 8 24.31 -7.96 -72.01
CA LYS A 8 23.02 -8.73 -72.12
C LYS A 8 22.44 -8.95 -70.71
N GLU A 9 21.15 -9.15 -70.44
CA GLU A 9 19.83 -8.79 -70.96
C GLU A 9 18.84 -9.36 -69.90
N LYS A 10 17.83 -8.58 -69.48
CA LYS A 10 16.50 -8.91 -68.91
C LYS A 10 16.35 -10.16 -67.99
N ILE A 11 15.62 -10.07 -66.88
CA ILE A 11 14.17 -10.33 -66.87
C ILE A 11 13.45 -9.57 -65.74
N LYS A 12 12.24 -9.17 -66.12
CA LYS A 12 11.25 -8.29 -65.52
C LYS A 12 10.17 -9.14 -64.82
N LYS A 13 9.80 -8.84 -63.57
CA LYS A 13 8.44 -8.36 -63.20
C LYS A 13 8.15 -8.40 -61.68
N PRO A 14 7.45 -7.39 -61.14
CA PRO A 14 6.89 -7.36 -59.80
C PRO A 14 5.45 -7.92 -59.78
N GLY A 15 5.00 -8.38 -58.61
CA GLY A 15 3.64 -8.87 -58.39
C GLY A 15 3.08 -8.39 -57.06
N LEU A 16 2.58 -7.15 -57.04
CA LEU A 16 1.55 -6.69 -56.11
C LEU A 16 0.31 -7.57 -56.29
N PHE A 17 -0.22 -8.18 -55.22
CA PHE A 17 -1.64 -8.52 -55.17
C PHE A 17 -2.22 -8.21 -53.80
N MET A 18 -2.88 -7.05 -53.79
CA MET A 18 -3.82 -6.54 -52.81
C MET A 18 -5.05 -7.47 -52.80
N LYS A 19 -5.38 -8.10 -51.66
CA LYS A 19 -6.62 -8.86 -51.49
C LYS A 19 -7.60 -8.10 -50.59
N TYR A 20 -8.56 -7.51 -51.28
CA TYR A 20 -9.94 -7.19 -50.93
C TYR A 20 -10.44 -7.50 -49.51
N ILE A 21 -10.82 -6.41 -48.83
CA ILE A 21 -11.77 -6.38 -47.71
C ILE A 21 -13.16 -6.67 -48.28
N LYS A 22 -13.81 -7.74 -47.80
CA LYS A 22 -15.25 -7.97 -48.00
C LYS A 22 -15.98 -7.56 -46.73
N THR A 23 -16.67 -6.43 -46.80
CA THR A 23 -17.76 -6.02 -45.93
C THR A 23 -19.01 -6.84 -46.29
N THR A 24 -19.55 -7.58 -45.33
CA THR A 24 -20.91 -8.12 -45.39
C THR A 24 -21.64 -7.71 -44.13
N SER A 25 -22.56 -6.76 -44.31
CA SER A 25 -23.70 -6.52 -43.43
C SER A 25 -24.68 -7.69 -43.53
N LEU A 26 -25.39 -8.00 -42.44
CA LEU A 26 -26.76 -8.52 -42.40
C LEU A 26 -27.23 -8.56 -40.91
N PRO A 27 -28.54 -8.68 -40.60
CA PRO A 27 -29.25 -7.74 -39.75
C PRO A 27 -29.70 -8.29 -38.39
N LEU A 28 -30.10 -7.32 -37.55
CA LEU A 28 -31.12 -7.34 -36.50
C LEU A 28 -31.86 -8.68 -36.27
N MET A 29 -31.65 -9.28 -35.10
CA MET A 29 -32.57 -10.25 -34.51
C MET A 29 -32.80 -9.88 -33.05
N ALA A 30 -33.96 -9.27 -32.80
CA ALA A 30 -34.49 -9.08 -31.47
C ALA A 30 -35.03 -10.43 -30.96
N LEU A 31 -34.56 -10.88 -29.79
CA LEU A 31 -35.28 -11.82 -28.97
C LEU A 31 -35.23 -11.37 -27.51
N LEU A 32 -36.42 -11.08 -26.99
CA LEU A 32 -36.73 -10.95 -25.58
C LEU A 32 -36.69 -12.34 -24.93
N LEU A 33 -36.13 -12.47 -23.72
CA LEU A 33 -36.81 -12.95 -22.50
C LEU A 33 -35.82 -13.39 -21.40
N SER A 34 -36.32 -13.25 -20.17
CA SER A 34 -35.94 -13.88 -18.89
C SER A 34 -34.70 -13.36 -18.16
N GLY A 35 -34.99 -12.71 -17.03
CA GLY A 35 -34.02 -12.39 -16.01
C GLY A 35 -33.49 -13.64 -15.32
N PHE A 36 -32.21 -13.57 -14.97
CA PHE A 36 -31.63 -14.31 -13.88
C PHE A 36 -30.90 -13.30 -13.00
N MET A 37 -31.39 -13.15 -11.77
CA MET A 37 -30.62 -12.60 -10.66
C MET A 37 -29.42 -13.53 -10.46
N GLY A 38 -28.30 -13.20 -11.09
CA GLY A 38 -27.01 -13.81 -10.80
C GLY A 38 -26.42 -13.15 -9.57
N CYS A 39 -26.71 -13.70 -8.39
CA CYS A 39 -25.83 -13.52 -7.24
C CYS A 39 -24.43 -13.95 -7.67
N ALA A 40 -23.51 -13.00 -7.82
CA ALA A 40 -22.10 -13.33 -7.83
C ALA A 40 -21.82 -14.09 -6.52
N PRO A 41 -21.17 -15.26 -6.54
CA PRO A 41 -20.70 -15.87 -5.31
C PRO A 41 -19.74 -14.88 -4.68
N LYS A 42 -20.14 -14.38 -3.51
CA LYS A 42 -19.30 -13.64 -2.58
C LYS A 42 -18.09 -14.54 -2.33
N GLU A 43 -16.95 -14.22 -2.95
CA GLU A 43 -15.69 -14.87 -2.57
C GLU A 43 -15.55 -14.64 -1.07
N SER A 44 -15.72 -15.72 -0.32
CA SER A 44 -15.47 -15.78 1.10
C SER A 44 -14.07 -15.24 1.30
N GLY A 45 -13.99 -14.07 1.96
CA GLY A 45 -12.72 -13.45 2.30
C GLY A 45 -11.84 -14.51 2.93
N LYS A 46 -10.77 -14.87 2.21
CA LYS A 46 -9.80 -15.84 2.69
C LYS A 46 -9.28 -15.27 4.00
N VAL A 47 -9.66 -15.88 5.13
CA VAL A 47 -9.11 -15.54 6.43
C VAL A 47 -7.63 -15.87 6.35
N VAL A 48 -6.81 -14.83 6.16
CA VAL A 48 -5.36 -14.97 6.22
C VAL A 48 -5.03 -15.11 7.70
N ASN A 49 -4.85 -16.36 8.16
CA ASN A 49 -4.23 -16.64 9.45
C ASN A 49 -2.77 -16.20 9.38
N ASN A 50 -2.52 -14.94 9.71
CA ASN A 50 -1.16 -14.44 9.81
C ASN A 50 -0.58 -14.92 11.14
N THR A 51 0.34 -15.88 11.06
CA THR A 51 0.99 -16.42 12.26
C THR A 51 2.13 -15.47 12.61
N TYR A 52 1.86 -14.44 13.41
CA TYR A 52 2.93 -13.69 14.04
C TYR A 52 3.68 -14.63 14.99
N VAL A 53 4.97 -14.83 14.73
CA VAL A 53 5.87 -15.49 15.67
C VAL A 53 5.94 -14.62 16.92
N THR A 54 5.31 -15.09 18.01
CA THR A 54 5.29 -14.42 19.31
C THR A 54 6.53 -14.82 20.10
N ASN A 55 7.33 -13.83 20.52
CA ASN A 55 8.23 -14.00 21.65
C ASN A 55 7.54 -13.37 22.87
N PRO A 56 7.36 -14.07 24.00
CA PRO A 56 6.60 -13.54 25.12
C PRO A 56 7.49 -12.62 25.97
N SER A 57 7.08 -11.36 26.13
CA SER A 57 7.47 -10.58 27.30
C SER A 57 6.22 -10.02 27.95
N THR A 58 5.96 -10.52 29.14
CA THR A 58 4.92 -10.13 30.07
C THR A 58 5.24 -8.77 30.68
N THR A 59 4.41 -7.77 30.41
CA THR A 59 4.27 -6.61 31.30
C THR A 59 2.80 -6.32 31.55
N THR A 60 2.47 -6.28 32.84
CA THR A 60 1.15 -6.02 33.43
C THR A 60 0.73 -4.57 33.14
N PRO A 61 -0.54 -4.29 32.77
CA PRO A 61 -1.02 -2.92 32.62
C PRO A 61 -1.28 -2.31 34.00
N THR A 62 -0.54 -1.27 34.35
CA THR A 62 -0.79 -0.45 35.54
C THR A 62 -1.82 0.64 35.22
N THR A 63 -2.75 0.83 36.15
CA THR A 63 -3.85 1.82 36.15
C THR A 63 -3.35 3.26 35.92
N PRO A 64 -4.09 4.15 35.22
CA PRO A 64 -3.64 5.51 34.95
C PRO A 64 -3.65 6.36 36.23
N SER A 65 -2.49 6.89 36.61
CA SER A 65 -2.34 7.97 37.57
C SER A 65 -2.43 9.31 36.85
N THR A 66 -3.22 10.23 37.40
CA THR A 66 -3.38 11.60 36.94
C THR A 66 -2.12 12.45 37.13
N THR A 67 -1.89 13.34 36.15
CA THR A 67 -1.15 14.61 36.23
C THR A 67 0.36 14.58 36.48
N ASP A 68 1.13 13.98 35.57
CA ASP A 68 2.48 14.46 35.28
C ASP A 68 2.79 14.31 33.79
N PRO A 69 3.49 15.28 33.17
CA PRO A 69 4.00 15.11 31.82
C PRO A 69 4.97 13.92 31.80
N VAL A 70 4.72 12.96 30.90
CA VAL A 70 5.65 11.84 30.69
C VAL A 70 6.99 12.42 30.24
N THR A 71 7.98 12.34 31.11
CA THR A 71 9.32 12.89 30.86
C THR A 71 9.99 12.09 29.75
N GLY A 72 10.50 12.76 28.71
CA GLY A 72 11.19 12.13 27.58
C GLY A 72 10.34 11.85 26.33
N CYS A 73 9.08 12.28 26.28
CA CYS A 73 8.32 12.26 25.03
C CYS A 73 8.78 13.43 24.11
N ASN A 74 9.18 13.12 22.88
CA ASN A 74 9.50 14.15 21.87
C ASN A 74 8.25 14.76 21.18
N GLY A 75 7.04 14.41 21.63
CA GLY A 75 5.78 14.93 21.10
C GLY A 75 5.33 16.23 21.79
N ILE A 76 4.25 16.84 21.30
CA ILE A 76 3.66 18.03 21.91
C ILE A 76 2.64 17.59 22.96
N ALA A 77 2.84 17.99 24.22
CA ALA A 77 1.92 17.65 25.32
C ALA A 77 0.51 18.21 25.06
N ARG A 78 -0.52 17.42 25.38
CA ARG A 78 -1.92 17.83 25.32
C ARG A 78 -2.58 17.73 26.68
N SER A 79 -3.64 18.51 26.88
CA SER A 79 -4.48 18.36 28.07
C SER A 79 -5.05 16.94 28.11
N GLY A 80 -4.83 16.24 29.22
CA GLY A 80 -5.27 14.85 29.41
C GLY A 80 -4.35 13.78 28.83
N ALA A 81 -3.22 14.14 28.20
CA ALA A 81 -2.25 13.16 27.72
C ALA A 81 -1.60 12.42 28.90
N THR A 82 -1.63 11.07 28.86
CA THR A 82 -1.10 10.19 29.92
C THR A 82 0.08 9.34 29.44
N SER A 83 0.39 9.38 28.15
CA SER A 83 1.45 8.58 27.52
C SER A 83 2.02 9.27 26.27
N CYS A 84 3.23 8.90 25.85
CA CYS A 84 3.72 9.30 24.53
C CYS A 84 2.82 8.73 23.42
N TYR A 85 2.96 9.25 22.20
CA TYR A 85 2.34 8.66 21.02
C TYR A 85 2.78 7.20 20.82
N TYR A 86 1.94 6.42 20.14
CA TYR A 86 2.14 4.99 19.94
C TYR A 86 3.13 4.70 18.81
N THR A 87 4.10 3.84 19.10
CA THR A 87 5.15 3.36 18.18
C THR A 87 5.24 1.83 18.14
N ASN A 88 4.31 1.15 18.80
CA ASN A 88 4.32 -0.29 19.06
C ASN A 88 3.75 -1.13 17.91
N LEU A 89 3.26 -0.52 16.82
CA LEU A 89 2.87 -1.29 15.64
C LEU A 89 4.10 -1.92 14.97
N PRO A 90 4.00 -3.18 14.53
CA PRO A 90 5.09 -3.83 13.82
C PRO A 90 5.41 -3.09 12.52
N GLN A 91 6.64 -3.24 12.03
CA GLN A 91 6.97 -2.84 10.68
C GLN A 91 6.05 -3.58 9.70
N LEU A 92 5.39 -2.83 8.82
CA LEU A 92 4.51 -3.42 7.81
C LEU A 92 5.29 -3.59 6.51
N VAL A 93 5.26 -4.80 5.95
CA VAL A 93 5.98 -5.16 4.71
C VAL A 93 4.99 -5.56 3.63
N PHE A 94 5.04 -4.90 2.47
CA PHE A 94 4.08 -5.10 1.38
C PHE A 94 4.78 -5.45 0.07
N SER A 95 4.19 -6.38 -0.68
CA SER A 95 4.48 -6.62 -2.11
C SER A 95 3.33 -6.10 -2.98
N GLY A 96 3.54 -5.96 -4.29
CA GLY A 96 2.46 -5.60 -5.22
C GLY A 96 1.40 -6.71 -5.46
N PRO A 97 0.39 -6.47 -6.32
CA PRO A 97 0.22 -5.28 -7.15
C PRO A 97 -0.48 -4.17 -6.37
N GLY A 98 0.10 -2.97 -6.42
CA GLY A 98 -0.50 -1.71 -5.96
C GLY A 98 -1.75 -1.30 -6.73
N THR A 99 -2.62 -2.23 -7.10
CA THR A 99 -3.95 -1.97 -7.64
C THR A 99 -4.96 -2.00 -6.49
N ILE A 100 -5.88 -1.04 -6.52
CA ILE A 100 -6.99 -0.89 -5.59
C ILE A 100 -7.71 -2.24 -5.42
N GLY A 101 -7.72 -2.75 -4.19
CA GLY A 101 -8.30 -4.00 -3.72
C GLY A 101 -8.41 -3.95 -2.18
N PRO A 102 -9.04 -4.93 -1.51
CA PRO A 102 -9.41 -4.81 -0.09
C PRO A 102 -8.18 -4.49 0.77
N VAL A 103 -8.42 -3.71 1.83
CA VAL A 103 -7.52 -3.37 2.95
C VAL A 103 -6.24 -4.23 3.00
N TYR A 104 -5.08 -3.60 2.79
CA TYR A 104 -3.77 -4.25 2.81
C TYR A 104 -3.38 -4.70 4.23
N TRP A 105 -3.77 -3.92 5.22
CA TRP A 105 -3.58 -4.21 6.65
C TRP A 105 -4.69 -3.53 7.44
N SER A 106 -5.25 -4.22 8.43
CA SER A 106 -6.27 -3.68 9.34
C SER A 106 -5.90 -3.90 10.79
N SER A 107 -5.99 -2.85 11.61
CA SER A 107 -5.93 -2.95 13.07
C SER A 107 -7.04 -3.84 13.67
N ASN A 108 -8.08 -4.19 12.90
CA ASN A 108 -9.13 -5.08 13.38
C ASN A 108 -8.79 -6.57 13.23
N THR A 109 -8.03 -6.94 12.19
CA THR A 109 -7.79 -8.35 11.83
C THR A 109 -6.31 -8.73 11.84
N ASN A 110 -5.40 -7.76 11.79
CA ASN A 110 -3.96 -7.99 11.67
C ASN A 110 -3.17 -7.46 12.86
N LEU A 111 -3.85 -7.02 13.92
CA LEU A 111 -3.20 -6.51 15.12
C LEU A 111 -2.54 -7.66 15.90
N PRO A 112 -1.25 -7.52 16.30
CA PRO A 112 -0.62 -8.49 17.19
C PRO A 112 -1.39 -8.62 18.51
N SER A 113 -1.47 -9.83 19.05
CA SER A 113 -2.25 -10.13 20.27
C SER A 113 -1.81 -9.36 21.52
N HIS A 114 -0.58 -8.86 21.55
CA HIS A 114 -0.04 -8.05 22.65
C HIS A 114 -0.44 -6.57 22.56
N ILE A 115 -1.01 -6.11 21.44
CA ILE A 115 -1.48 -4.74 21.27
C ILE A 115 -2.99 -4.71 21.49
N SER A 116 -3.44 -3.91 22.45
CA SER A 116 -4.86 -3.77 22.72
C SER A 116 -5.54 -2.91 21.64
N PRO A 117 -6.66 -3.37 21.03
CA PRO A 117 -7.46 -2.53 20.14
C PRO A 117 -7.94 -1.22 20.80
N ASN A 118 -8.05 -1.18 22.13
CA ASN A 118 -8.47 0.02 22.85
C ASN A 118 -7.48 1.20 22.73
N GLN A 119 -6.25 0.97 22.27
CA GLN A 119 -5.31 2.06 21.93
C GLN A 119 -5.83 2.95 20.78
N PHE A 120 -6.76 2.45 19.96
CA PHE A 120 -7.39 3.19 18.86
C PHE A 120 -8.70 3.89 19.29
N ARG A 121 -9.06 3.85 20.57
CA ARG A 121 -10.22 4.59 21.09
C ARG A 121 -9.84 6.05 21.29
N THR A 122 -10.69 6.94 20.79
CA THR A 122 -10.53 8.40 20.88
C THR A 122 -11.88 9.07 20.66
N ASP A 123 -12.09 10.23 21.27
CA ASP A 123 -13.29 11.04 21.07
C ASP A 123 -13.02 12.42 20.45
N ALA A 124 -11.76 12.80 20.30
CA ALA A 124 -11.41 14.14 19.82
C ALA A 124 -10.43 14.11 18.65
N THR A 125 -9.37 13.31 18.75
CA THR A 125 -8.27 13.37 17.77
C THR A 125 -7.64 12.03 17.50
N PHE A 126 -7.32 11.81 16.23
CA PHE A 126 -6.48 10.73 15.78
C PHE A 126 -5.51 11.30 14.75
N SER A 127 -4.22 11.07 14.93
CA SER A 127 -3.20 11.51 14.00
C SER A 127 -2.19 10.41 13.72
N VAL A 128 -1.63 10.42 12.52
CA VAL A 128 -0.73 9.38 12.03
C VAL A 128 0.42 9.99 11.25
N ARG A 129 1.56 9.30 11.27
CA ARG A 129 2.65 9.50 10.32
C ARG A 129 3.31 8.16 10.03
N ILE A 130 4.05 8.11 8.93
CA ILE A 130 4.83 6.93 8.55
C ILE A 130 6.32 7.22 8.52
N LYS A 131 7.12 6.17 8.67
CA LYS A 131 8.55 6.19 8.37
C LYS A 131 8.88 5.04 7.42
N PRO A 132 9.06 5.32 6.12
CA PRO A 132 9.48 4.30 5.17
C PRO A 132 10.87 3.75 5.45
N SER A 133 11.05 2.47 5.16
CA SER A 133 12.27 1.69 5.40
C SER A 133 12.41 0.60 4.35
N TYR A 134 13.61 0.07 4.17
CA TYR A 134 13.82 -1.10 3.32
C TYR A 134 13.28 -2.37 3.99
N ALA A 135 12.76 -3.29 3.17
CA ALA A 135 12.37 -4.62 3.64
C ALA A 135 13.61 -5.52 3.67
N ASP A 136 14.03 -5.97 4.85
CA ASP A 136 15.20 -6.86 5.03
C ASP A 136 14.84 -8.35 4.83
N GLY A 137 13.99 -8.63 3.83
CA GLY A 137 13.62 -9.99 3.43
C GLY A 137 12.41 -10.54 4.14
N GLY A 138 12.38 -11.87 4.26
CA GLY A 138 11.20 -12.57 4.73
C GLY A 138 10.04 -12.48 3.74
N ASN A 139 8.83 -12.49 4.30
CA ASN A 139 7.59 -12.47 3.53
C ASN A 139 6.84 -11.16 3.73
N SER A 140 6.23 -10.65 2.67
CA SER A 140 5.23 -9.60 2.77
C SER A 140 3.99 -10.07 3.52
N ILE A 141 3.13 -9.13 3.93
CA ILE A 141 1.80 -9.42 4.50
C ILE A 141 0.95 -10.25 3.52
N GLN A 142 1.20 -10.14 2.21
CA GLN A 142 0.56 -10.99 1.19
C GLN A 142 1.16 -12.40 1.07
N GLY A 143 2.13 -12.76 1.93
CA GLY A 143 2.78 -14.07 1.96
C GLY A 143 3.80 -14.30 0.85
N ARG A 144 4.26 -13.24 0.16
CA ARG A 144 5.25 -13.36 -0.92
C ARG A 144 6.66 -13.13 -0.39
N SER A 145 7.60 -13.97 -0.81
CA SER A 145 9.02 -13.80 -0.49
C SER A 145 9.54 -12.48 -1.06
N CYS A 146 10.20 -11.67 -0.23
CA CYS A 146 10.77 -10.40 -0.61
C CYS A 146 12.19 -10.54 -1.18
N SER A 147 12.43 -9.92 -2.33
CA SER A 147 13.74 -9.88 -2.98
C SER A 147 14.75 -9.09 -2.16
N GLN A 148 15.89 -9.70 -1.84
CA GLN A 148 17.03 -9.01 -1.21
C GLN A 148 17.77 -8.10 -2.18
N PHE A 149 17.73 -8.41 -3.48
CA PHE A 149 18.50 -7.71 -4.49
C PHE A 149 17.91 -6.35 -4.86
N THR A 150 16.60 -6.20 -4.74
CA THR A 150 15.88 -4.98 -5.15
C THR A 150 15.36 -4.16 -3.98
N LYS A 151 15.83 -4.46 -2.75
CA LYS A 151 15.34 -3.78 -1.53
C LYS A 151 15.60 -2.28 -1.53
N THR A 152 16.71 -1.83 -2.13
CA THR A 152 17.09 -0.41 -2.25
C THR A 152 16.59 0.26 -3.53
N ASN A 153 15.84 -0.47 -4.36
CA ASN A 153 15.33 0.04 -5.64
C ASN A 153 14.08 0.91 -5.48
N PHE A 154 13.86 1.51 -4.30
CA PHE A 154 12.99 2.66 -4.14
C PHE A 154 13.65 3.69 -3.20
N GLY A 155 13.11 4.90 -3.16
CA GLY A 155 13.59 5.98 -2.30
C GLY A 155 12.47 6.71 -1.58
N LYS A 156 11.21 6.51 -1.98
CA LYS A 156 10.04 7.12 -1.36
C LYS A 156 8.80 6.27 -1.50
N LEU A 157 7.87 6.47 -0.57
CA LEU A 157 6.56 5.82 -0.55
C LEU A 157 5.44 6.85 -0.50
N GLN A 158 4.31 6.46 -1.09
CA GLN A 158 3.01 7.07 -0.86
C GLN A 158 2.09 6.00 -0.27
N VAL A 159 1.55 6.26 0.91
CA VAL A 159 0.67 5.34 1.63
C VAL A 159 -0.66 6.04 1.85
N GLN A 160 -1.76 5.38 1.49
CA GLN A 160 -3.09 5.82 1.89
C GLN A 160 -3.54 5.01 3.09
N VAL A 161 -3.97 5.73 4.12
CA VAL A 161 -4.50 5.17 5.36
C VAL A 161 -5.93 5.63 5.56
N MET A 162 -6.80 4.72 6.02
CA MET A 162 -8.19 5.00 6.31
C MET A 162 -8.45 4.83 7.80
N LEU A 163 -9.15 5.77 8.41
CA LEU A 163 -9.67 5.66 9.76
C LEU A 163 -11.19 5.60 9.70
N ARG A 164 -11.78 4.50 10.19
CA ARG A 164 -13.23 4.29 10.21
C ARG A 164 -13.72 3.80 11.56
N ARG A 165 -15.01 3.97 11.84
CA ARG A 165 -15.63 3.35 13.01
C ARG A 165 -15.74 1.84 12.81
N SER A 166 -15.78 1.09 13.92
CA SER A 166 -15.84 -0.38 13.89
C SER A 166 -16.96 -0.96 13.01
N ASN A 167 -18.11 -0.29 12.98
CA ASN A 167 -19.30 -0.75 12.25
C ASN A 167 -19.45 -0.12 10.85
N ASP A 168 -18.59 0.82 10.49
CA ASP A 168 -18.66 1.50 9.20
C ASP A 168 -17.78 0.78 8.19
N SER A 169 -18.23 0.66 6.94
CA SER A 169 -17.43 0.05 5.86
C SER A 169 -16.41 1.00 5.25
N LEU A 170 -16.57 2.31 5.47
CA LEU A 170 -15.73 3.38 4.94
C LEU A 170 -15.40 4.37 6.04
N GLY A 171 -14.34 5.16 5.82
CA GLY A 171 -13.92 6.21 6.73
C GLY A 171 -13.19 7.31 6.01
N GLU A 172 -12.58 8.20 6.78
CA GLU A 172 -11.75 9.26 6.21
C GLU A 172 -10.41 8.67 5.77
N VAL A 173 -9.97 9.04 4.55
CA VAL A 173 -8.71 8.59 3.96
C VAL A 173 -7.70 9.73 3.96
N LYS A 174 -6.45 9.44 4.33
CA LYS A 174 -5.32 10.37 4.26
C LYS A 174 -4.20 9.77 3.43
N THR A 175 -3.56 10.61 2.63
CA THR A 175 -2.36 10.26 1.87
C THR A 175 -1.14 10.78 2.59
N LEU A 176 -0.21 9.87 2.89
CA LEU A 176 1.08 10.15 3.51
C LEU A 176 2.18 9.89 2.49
N THR A 177 3.15 10.81 2.39
CA THR A 177 4.32 10.65 1.52
C THR A 177 5.58 10.89 2.32
N ALA A 178 6.61 10.07 2.11
CA ALA A 178 7.90 10.24 2.75
C ALA A 178 9.01 9.56 1.95
N ASP A 179 10.22 10.09 2.09
CA ASP A 179 11.45 9.45 1.66
C ASP A 179 11.86 8.34 2.66
N VAL A 180 12.60 7.35 2.18
CA VAL A 180 13.14 6.28 3.03
C VAL A 180 14.05 6.86 4.11
N GLY A 181 13.80 6.49 5.36
CA GLY A 181 14.53 6.98 6.53
C GLY A 181 13.96 8.26 7.14
N ALA A 182 13.07 8.98 6.43
CA ALA A 182 12.42 10.19 6.91
C ALA A 182 11.00 9.92 7.39
N TYR A 183 10.51 10.74 8.32
CA TYR A 183 9.10 10.76 8.69
C TYR A 183 8.27 11.51 7.63
N SER A 184 7.04 11.06 7.39
CA SER A 184 6.06 11.88 6.68
C SER A 184 5.61 13.04 7.56
N SER A 185 4.97 14.04 6.96
CA SER A 185 4.12 14.95 7.72
C SER A 185 3.03 14.18 8.46
N THR A 186 2.56 14.77 9.55
CA THR A 186 1.46 14.21 10.35
C THR A 186 0.12 14.48 9.67
N ALA A 187 -0.67 13.44 9.43
CA ALA A 187 -2.06 13.56 8.99
C ALA A 187 -3.00 13.44 10.20
N ARG A 188 -3.93 14.38 10.32
CA ARG A 188 -5.00 14.36 11.34
C ARG A 188 -6.32 13.93 10.72
N PHE A 189 -7.05 13.08 11.41
CA PHE A 189 -8.40 12.65 11.07
C PHE A 189 -9.44 13.37 11.91
N SER A 190 -10.63 13.49 11.35
CA SER A 190 -11.84 13.96 12.00
C SER A 190 -12.42 12.82 12.83
N VAL A 191 -12.44 13.00 14.15
CA VAL A 191 -12.98 12.03 15.09
C VAL A 191 -14.23 12.65 15.72
N PRO A 192 -15.44 12.20 15.36
CA PRO A 192 -16.63 12.65 16.07
C PRO A 192 -16.62 12.12 17.52
N GLY A 193 -17.00 12.97 18.46
CA GLY A 193 -17.06 12.61 19.87
C GLY A 193 -18.06 11.51 20.21
N GLY A 194 -17.89 10.94 21.41
CA GLY A 194 -18.82 9.97 21.99
C GLY A 194 -18.68 8.54 21.48
N THR A 195 -17.54 8.16 20.89
CA THR A 195 -17.33 6.76 20.50
C THR A 195 -16.94 5.88 21.68
N THR A 196 -17.63 4.75 21.83
CA THR A 196 -17.33 3.73 22.86
C THR A 196 -16.46 2.60 22.32
N ASN A 197 -16.50 2.37 21.01
CA ASN A 197 -15.72 1.35 20.33
C ASN A 197 -14.41 1.94 19.78
N PRO A 198 -13.32 1.16 19.71
CA PRO A 198 -12.10 1.60 19.06
C PRO A 198 -12.35 1.87 17.57
N TYR A 199 -11.60 2.83 17.02
CA TYR A 199 -11.54 3.04 15.58
C TYR A 199 -10.72 1.93 14.93
N ILE A 200 -10.97 1.71 13.65
CA ILE A 200 -10.21 0.80 12.81
C ILE A 200 -9.35 1.65 11.86
N LEU A 201 -8.03 1.59 12.08
CA LEU A 201 -7.00 2.08 11.16
C LEU A 201 -6.65 1.01 10.13
N GLU A 202 -6.63 1.40 8.86
CA GLU A 202 -6.37 0.52 7.73
C GLU A 202 -5.36 1.13 6.77
N VAL A 203 -4.49 0.30 6.19
CA VAL A 203 -3.69 0.65 5.02
C VAL A 203 -4.48 0.23 3.78
N VAL A 204 -4.82 1.17 2.91
CA VAL A 204 -5.70 0.92 1.75
C VAL A 204 -4.98 1.07 0.41
N SER A 205 -3.81 1.72 0.39
CA SER A 205 -2.94 1.77 -0.79
C SER A 205 -1.49 1.97 -0.38
N VAL A 206 -0.57 1.32 -1.09
CA VAL A 206 0.88 1.49 -0.94
C VAL A 206 1.50 1.59 -2.32
N LEU A 207 2.04 2.76 -2.64
CA LEU A 207 2.75 3.06 -3.87
C LEU A 207 4.19 3.46 -3.57
N SER A 208 5.06 3.28 -4.55
CA SER A 208 6.49 3.55 -4.44
C SER A 208 7.04 4.11 -5.74
N ASN A 209 8.23 4.71 -5.70
CA ASN A 209 8.96 5.06 -6.92
C ASN A 209 9.85 3.89 -7.41
N HIS A 210 9.48 2.64 -7.12
CA HIS A 210 10.32 1.48 -7.42
C HIS A 210 10.59 1.34 -8.92
N ARG A 211 9.55 1.52 -9.74
CA ARG A 211 9.64 1.58 -11.21
C ARG A 211 10.53 2.69 -11.75
N CYS A 212 10.84 3.70 -10.94
CA CYS A 212 11.67 4.83 -11.32
C CYS A 212 13.17 4.60 -11.04
N LYS A 213 13.53 3.48 -10.40
CA LYS A 213 14.91 3.05 -10.22
C LYS A 213 15.16 1.80 -11.06
N ALA A 214 16.29 1.77 -11.74
CA ALA A 214 16.79 0.62 -12.48
C ALA A 214 17.10 -0.55 -11.54
N TYR A 215 17.42 -1.71 -12.13
CA TYR A 215 17.71 -2.96 -11.44
C TYR A 215 18.80 -2.85 -10.34
N TYR A 216 19.64 -1.80 -10.38
CA TYR A 216 20.70 -1.50 -9.42
C TYR A 216 20.55 -0.14 -8.71
N GLY A 217 19.32 0.37 -8.58
CA GLY A 217 19.03 1.59 -7.81
C GLY A 217 19.34 2.92 -8.53
N SER A 218 19.94 2.89 -9.72
CA SER A 218 20.15 4.08 -10.55
C SER A 218 18.82 4.64 -11.07
N PRO A 219 18.56 5.95 -11.01
CA PRO A 219 17.31 6.51 -11.52
C PRO A 219 17.17 6.28 -13.03
N VAL A 220 15.99 5.84 -13.47
CA VAL A 220 15.63 5.79 -14.89
C VAL A 220 15.30 7.22 -15.35
N GLY A 221 15.95 7.71 -16.40
CA GLY A 221 15.67 9.04 -16.96
C GLY A 221 14.19 9.19 -17.32
N GLY A 222 13.59 10.34 -17.00
CA GLY A 222 12.17 10.62 -17.31
C GLY A 222 11.15 10.26 -16.22
N CYS A 223 11.58 9.91 -15.01
CA CYS A 223 10.69 9.57 -13.88
C CYS A 223 10.70 10.60 -12.71
N PRO A 224 10.43 11.91 -12.92
CA PRO A 224 10.38 12.83 -11.80
C PRO A 224 9.07 12.65 -11.00
N ASN A 225 9.21 12.26 -9.74
CA ASN A 225 8.19 12.42 -8.69
C ASN A 225 6.86 11.66 -8.81
N VAL A 226 6.85 10.51 -9.48
CA VAL A 226 5.64 9.68 -9.57
C VAL A 226 5.72 8.48 -8.62
N TYR A 227 4.56 8.13 -8.05
CA TYR A 227 4.37 6.92 -7.28
C TYR A 227 3.61 5.91 -8.14
N TYR A 228 4.13 4.69 -8.21
CA TYR A 228 3.56 3.58 -8.96
C TYR A 228 3.33 2.38 -8.06
N ASP A 229 2.62 1.39 -8.59
CA ASP A 229 2.52 0.09 -7.97
C ASP A 229 3.91 -0.54 -7.77
N ILE A 230 4.04 -1.32 -6.70
CA ILE A 230 5.25 -2.09 -6.41
C ILE A 230 5.31 -3.23 -7.45
N PRO A 231 6.44 -3.37 -8.20
CA PRO A 231 6.59 -4.45 -9.17
C PRO A 231 6.38 -5.83 -8.52
N VAL A 232 5.89 -6.76 -9.34
CA VAL A 232 5.59 -8.12 -8.89
C VAL A 232 6.22 -9.12 -9.81
N ASN A 233 7.09 -9.97 -9.27
CA ASN A 233 7.61 -11.12 -10.00
C ASN A 233 6.62 -12.30 -9.94
N ALA A 234 6.60 -13.09 -11.01
CA ALA A 234 5.82 -14.32 -11.06
C ALA A 234 6.38 -15.32 -10.03
N SER A 235 5.49 -15.96 -9.28
CA SER A 235 5.85 -17.06 -8.38
C SER A 235 6.57 -18.15 -9.17
N PRO A 236 7.66 -18.75 -8.65
CA PRO A 236 8.14 -18.72 -7.26
C PRO A 236 9.20 -17.63 -6.96
N ASN A 237 9.45 -16.70 -7.89
CA ASN A 237 10.55 -15.77 -7.73
C ASN A 237 10.27 -14.72 -6.64
N PRO A 238 11.29 -14.31 -5.85
CA PRO A 238 11.14 -13.23 -4.91
C PRO A 238 10.64 -11.95 -5.60
N THR A 239 9.72 -11.25 -4.93
CA THR A 239 9.09 -10.02 -5.44
C THR A 239 9.69 -8.80 -4.79
N GLU A 240 9.53 -7.64 -5.42
CA GLU A 240 9.83 -6.35 -4.82
C GLU A 240 8.92 -6.12 -3.61
N CYS A 241 9.51 -5.65 -2.52
CA CYS A 241 8.80 -5.30 -1.30
C CYS A 241 9.20 -3.92 -0.81
N VAL A 242 8.27 -3.28 -0.12
CA VAL A 242 8.50 -2.04 0.62
C VAL A 242 8.11 -2.23 2.07
N ALA A 243 8.71 -1.46 2.97
CA ALA A 243 8.38 -1.50 4.37
C ALA A 243 8.17 -0.09 4.95
N PHE A 244 7.37 0.02 6.00
CA PHE A 244 7.26 1.25 6.77
C PHE A 244 6.74 0.97 8.18
N HIS A 245 7.08 1.86 9.11
CA HIS A 245 6.45 1.95 10.42
C HIS A 245 5.33 2.97 10.41
N ILE A 246 4.27 2.71 11.19
CA ILE A 246 3.22 3.68 11.50
C ILE A 246 3.41 4.13 12.94
N GLU A 247 3.40 5.44 13.14
CA GLU A 247 3.25 6.05 14.46
C GLU A 247 1.92 6.79 14.50
N TYR A 248 1.24 6.76 15.64
CA TYR A 248 -0.06 7.41 15.78
C TYR A 248 -0.27 7.99 17.18
N ALA A 249 -1.08 9.03 17.26
CA ALA A 249 -1.47 9.68 18.50
C ALA A 249 -2.99 9.80 18.58
N THR A 250 -3.53 9.58 19.77
CA THR A 250 -4.92 9.84 20.14
C THR A 250 -5.02 11.02 21.11
N ASP A 251 -6.24 11.37 21.49
CA ASP A 251 -6.57 12.32 22.55
C ASP A 251 -5.86 12.07 23.90
N ASN A 252 -5.61 10.80 24.23
CA ASN A 252 -4.96 10.39 25.48
C ASN A 252 -3.43 10.38 25.42
N THR A 253 -2.84 10.81 24.30
CA THR A 253 -1.39 10.80 24.06
C THR A 253 -0.85 12.19 23.70
N TYR A 254 0.47 12.34 23.76
CA TYR A 254 1.16 13.49 23.17
C TYR A 254 0.94 13.51 21.65
N ASP A 255 0.79 14.70 21.08
CA ASP A 255 0.72 14.88 19.63
C ASP A 255 2.03 14.43 18.97
N LEU A 256 1.93 13.87 17.76
CA LEU A 256 3.09 13.52 16.96
C LEU A 256 3.94 14.77 16.66
N PRO A 257 5.27 14.68 16.71
CA PRO A 257 6.15 15.74 16.23
C PRO A 257 5.89 16.03 14.74
N ASN A 258 6.00 17.29 14.35
CA ASN A 258 5.97 17.69 12.95
C ASN A 258 7.24 17.25 12.21
#